data_AF-A0A5R8K866-F1
#
_entry.id   AF-A0A5R8K866-F1
#
_cell.length_a   1.000
_cell.length_b   1.000
_cell.length_c   1.000
_cell.angle_alpha   90.00
_cell.angle_beta   90.00
_cell.angle_gamma   90.00
#
_symmetry.space_group_name_H-M   'P 1'
#
loop_
_entity.id
_entity.type
_entity.pdbx_description
1 polymer ?
#
loop_
_entity_poly.entity_id
_entity_poly.type
_entity_poly.pdbx_seq_one_letter_code
_entity_poly.pdbx_strand_id
1 'polypeptide(L)'
;MKMTKEPNYTGICPPESFSTGGSQWTSPDAAAAPASKKELIEVWFIEPLRRMDGHQAFVCLSVCLFLYEKYLKKTGQICKDEKFSQGHKVFNQMGKDLGISADDAYEFWTCWRNGLAHQGMPKISDKYHWGMTGEQPELVRIDRDTFTINPWLIREKILNKVENKKQIWDDELAPLMKVFRVTKP
;
A
#
# COMPACT_ATOMS: atom_id res chain seq x y z
N MET A 1 41.88 13.10 -33.11
CA MET A 1 41.99 11.68 -33.51
C MET A 1 41.88 10.86 -32.24
N LYS A 2 40.79 10.08 -32.10
CA LYS A 2 40.51 9.20 -30.95
C LYS A 2 41.52 8.06 -30.91
N MET A 3 41.94 7.64 -29.71
CA MET A 3 42.07 6.24 -29.27
C MET A 3 42.56 6.21 -27.82
N THR A 4 41.64 5.97 -26.88
CA THR A 4 41.98 5.52 -25.53
C THR A 4 42.00 3.99 -25.54
N LYS A 5 43.11 3.43 -25.05
CA LYS A 5 43.36 1.99 -24.90
C LYS A 5 42.44 1.38 -23.84
N GLU A 6 41.86 0.23 -24.14
CA GLU A 6 41.21 -0.65 -23.17
C GLU A 6 42.26 -1.41 -22.34
N PRO A 7 42.00 -1.68 -21.04
CA PRO A 7 42.75 -2.70 -20.32
C PRO A 7 42.05 -4.06 -20.38
N ASN A 8 42.85 -5.06 -20.76
CA ASN A 8 42.57 -6.50 -20.65
C ASN A 8 42.20 -6.89 -19.21
N TYR A 9 41.06 -7.57 -19.04
CA TYR A 9 40.74 -8.32 -17.83
C TYR A 9 40.91 -9.82 -18.10
N THR A 10 42.01 -10.37 -17.59
CA THR A 10 42.22 -11.80 -17.41
C THR A 10 41.32 -12.32 -16.29
N GLY A 11 40.70 -13.48 -16.51
CA GLY A 11 39.65 -14.01 -15.67
C GLY A 11 40.07 -14.53 -14.29
N ILE A 12 39.07 -14.63 -13.41
CA ILE A 12 39.04 -15.53 -12.25
C ILE A 12 37.57 -15.95 -12.06
N CYS A 13 37.25 -17.23 -12.23
CA CYS A 13 36.01 -17.80 -11.71
C CYS A 13 36.09 -17.88 -10.18
N PRO A 14 35.09 -17.40 -9.41
CA PRO A 14 34.96 -17.77 -8.02
C PRO A 14 34.04 -19.01 -7.85
N PRO A 15 34.27 -19.80 -6.80
CA PRO A 15 33.57 -21.07 -6.54
C PRO A 15 32.14 -20.87 -6.02
N GLU A 16 31.33 -21.91 -6.24
CA GLU A 16 30.01 -22.11 -5.64
C GLU A 16 30.06 -22.01 -4.11
N SER A 17 29.13 -21.26 -3.51
CA SER A 17 28.39 -21.61 -2.28
C SER A 17 27.53 -20.43 -1.80
N PHE A 18 26.45 -20.14 -2.51
CA PHE A 18 25.33 -19.45 -1.87
C PHE A 18 24.52 -20.49 -1.10
N SER A 19 24.71 -20.50 0.22
CA SER A 19 23.75 -21.09 1.15
C SER A 19 22.38 -20.44 0.87
N THR A 20 21.52 -21.15 0.16
CA THR A 20 20.12 -20.83 0.06
C THR A 20 19.52 -21.08 1.43
N GLY A 21 19.43 -20.01 2.23
CA GLY A 21 18.58 -19.99 3.41
C GLY A 21 17.19 -20.44 2.98
N GLY A 22 16.87 -21.70 3.25
CA GLY A 22 15.62 -22.33 2.86
C GLY A 22 14.49 -21.58 3.51
N SER A 23 13.78 -20.76 2.73
CA SER A 23 12.40 -20.45 3.04
C SER A 23 11.70 -21.79 3.09
N GLN A 24 11.35 -22.24 4.29
CA GLN A 24 10.64 -23.48 4.52
C GLN A 24 9.21 -23.27 4.00
N TRP A 25 9.04 -23.44 2.69
CA TRP A 25 7.75 -23.44 2.03
C TRP A 25 7.00 -24.67 2.50
N THR A 26 6.08 -24.48 3.45
CA THR A 26 5.17 -25.54 3.88
C THR A 26 4.31 -25.98 2.71
N SER A 27 4.21 -27.30 2.52
CA SER A 27 3.46 -27.97 1.45
C SER A 27 2.00 -27.48 1.36
N PRO A 28 1.40 -27.40 0.16
CA PRO A 28 0.02 -26.91 -0.02
C PRO A 28 -1.06 -27.80 0.61
N ASP A 29 -0.70 -28.99 1.11
CA ASP A 29 -1.63 -29.94 1.72
C ASP A 29 -1.82 -29.77 3.23
N ALA A 30 -1.16 -28.78 3.88
CA ALA A 30 -1.15 -28.64 5.34
C ALA A 30 -1.86 -27.41 5.92
N ALA A 31 -2.29 -26.44 5.12
CA ALA A 31 -3.03 -25.28 5.63
C ALA A 31 -4.53 -25.44 5.33
N ALA A 32 -5.33 -25.64 6.37
CA ALA A 32 -6.78 -25.50 6.28
C ALA A 32 -7.10 -24.19 5.56
N ALA A 33 -7.99 -24.23 4.56
CA ALA A 33 -8.44 -23.02 3.89
C ALA A 33 -8.93 -22.03 4.96
N PRO A 34 -8.55 -20.73 4.89
CA PRO A 34 -9.01 -19.74 5.86
C PRO A 34 -10.54 -19.78 5.94
N ALA A 35 -11.06 -20.04 7.13
CA ALA A 35 -12.45 -20.47 7.35
C ALA A 35 -13.46 -19.31 7.19
N SER A 36 -12.99 -18.06 7.20
CA SER A 36 -13.81 -16.84 7.14
C SER A 36 -13.17 -15.71 6.34
N LYS A 37 -13.99 -14.78 5.83
CA LYS A 37 -13.51 -13.54 5.17
C LYS A 37 -12.59 -12.71 6.06
N LYS A 38 -12.78 -12.76 7.39
CA LYS A 38 -11.94 -12.05 8.35
C LYS A 38 -10.53 -12.62 8.38
N GLU A 39 -10.40 -13.94 8.41
CA GLU A 39 -9.09 -14.62 8.34
C GLU A 39 -8.42 -14.37 6.99
N LEU A 40 -9.19 -14.34 5.90
CA LEU A 40 -8.67 -13.97 4.58
C LEU A 40 -8.08 -12.55 4.56
N ILE A 41 -8.73 -11.57 5.18
CA ILE A 41 -8.18 -10.21 5.28
C ILE A 41 -6.91 -10.18 6.11
N GLU A 42 -6.85 -10.95 7.19
CA GLU A 42 -5.65 -11.06 8.02
C GLU A 42 -4.46 -11.58 7.21
N VAL A 43 -4.63 -12.73 6.55
CA VAL A 43 -3.56 -13.44 5.83
C VAL A 43 -3.17 -12.72 4.54
N TRP A 44 -4.11 -12.12 3.81
CA TRP A 44 -3.82 -11.54 2.50
C TRP A 44 -3.41 -10.07 2.53
N PHE A 45 -3.84 -9.32 3.54
CA PHE A 45 -3.60 -7.88 3.58
C PHE A 45 -2.86 -7.48 4.85
N ILE A 46 -3.41 -7.76 6.03
CA ILE A 46 -2.87 -7.20 7.28
C ILE A 46 -1.46 -7.74 7.58
N GLU A 47 -1.29 -9.07 7.62
CA GLU A 47 0.02 -9.67 7.90
C GLU A 47 1.08 -9.31 6.85
N PRO A 48 0.82 -9.41 5.53
CA PRO A 48 1.81 -9.00 4.53
C PRO A 48 2.20 -7.53 4.65
N LEU A 49 1.23 -6.62 4.84
CA LEU A 49 1.53 -5.19 4.97
C LEU A 49 2.40 -4.88 6.19
N ARG A 50 2.16 -5.55 7.33
CA ARG A 50 2.99 -5.41 8.54
C ARG A 50 4.44 -5.83 8.34
N ARG A 51 4.66 -6.87 7.54
CA ARG A 51 6.00 -7.41 7.25
C ARG A 51 6.78 -6.58 6.22
N MET A 52 6.12 -5.67 5.49
CA MET A 52 6.78 -4.85 4.47
C MET A 52 7.72 -3.81 5.09
N ASP A 53 8.85 -3.58 4.42
CA ASP A 53 9.86 -2.58 4.80
C ASP A 53 10.58 -1.97 3.58
N GLY A 54 11.49 -1.02 3.83
CA GLY A 54 12.38 -0.42 2.82
C GLY A 54 11.66 0.06 1.55
N HIS A 55 12.11 -0.42 0.39
CA HIS A 55 11.56 -0.05 -0.92
C HIS A 55 10.13 -0.54 -1.17
N GLN A 56 9.60 -1.44 -0.33
CA GLN A 56 8.21 -1.89 -0.43
C GLN A 56 7.21 -0.82 0.02
N ALA A 57 7.69 0.30 0.57
CA ALA A 57 6.90 1.46 1.01
C ALA A 57 5.84 1.91 -0.01
N PHE A 58 6.21 2.01 -1.28
CA PHE A 58 5.30 2.47 -2.33
C PHE A 58 4.12 1.49 -2.55
N VAL A 59 4.42 0.19 -2.61
CA VAL A 59 3.42 -0.86 -2.75
C VAL A 59 2.55 -0.94 -1.50
N CYS A 60 3.17 -0.87 -0.33
CA CYS A 60 2.50 -0.85 0.97
C CYS A 60 1.46 0.27 1.04
N LEU A 61 1.86 1.51 0.74
CA LEU A 61 0.97 2.66 0.70
C LEU A 61 -0.17 2.46 -0.29
N SER A 62 0.13 1.97 -1.49
CA SER A 62 -0.87 1.76 -2.54
C SER A 62 -1.99 0.83 -2.09
N VAL A 63 -1.64 -0.33 -1.52
CA VAL A 63 -2.62 -1.29 -0.99
C VAL A 63 -3.37 -0.70 0.20
N CYS A 64 -2.68 0.01 1.10
CA CYS A 64 -3.32 0.66 2.24
C CYS A 64 -4.41 1.66 1.79
N LEU A 65 -4.18 2.43 0.72
CA LEU A 65 -5.17 3.37 0.20
C LEU A 65 -6.45 2.68 -0.32
N PHE A 66 -6.33 1.50 -0.95
CA PHE A 66 -7.50 0.72 -1.35
C PHE A 66 -8.28 0.17 -0.16
N LEU A 67 -7.59 -0.32 0.88
CA LEU A 67 -8.24 -0.76 2.11
C LEU A 67 -8.93 0.41 2.82
N TYR A 68 -8.28 1.58 2.85
CA TYR A 68 -8.81 2.78 3.47
C TYR A 68 -10.03 3.32 2.73
N GLU A 69 -10.07 3.26 1.40
CA GLU A 69 -11.28 3.58 0.64
C GLU A 69 -12.47 2.73 1.08
N LYS A 70 -12.30 1.41 1.14
CA LYS A 70 -13.37 0.51 1.55
C LYS A 70 -13.81 0.82 2.98
N TYR A 71 -12.86 1.08 3.88
CA TYR A 71 -13.14 1.55 5.23
C TYR A 71 -14.01 2.81 5.24
N LEU A 72 -13.62 3.84 4.49
CA LEU A 72 -14.33 5.12 4.43
C LEU A 72 -15.74 4.95 3.85
N LYS A 73 -15.90 4.18 2.77
CA LYS A 73 -17.21 3.89 2.17
C LYS A 73 -18.14 3.21 3.17
N LYS A 74 -17.64 2.20 3.86
CA LYS A 74 -18.45 1.39 4.79
C LYS A 74 -18.82 2.14 6.06
N THR A 75 -17.86 2.83 6.66
CA THR A 75 -18.11 3.59 7.90
C THR A 75 -18.88 4.88 7.65
N GLY A 76 -18.71 5.51 6.49
CA GLY A 76 -19.47 6.70 6.10
C GLY A 76 -20.85 6.42 5.50
N GLN A 77 -21.24 5.14 5.39
CA GLN A 77 -22.45 4.66 4.71
C GLN A 77 -22.61 5.27 3.32
N ILE A 78 -21.50 5.32 2.57
CA ILE A 78 -21.43 5.92 1.25
C ILE A 78 -21.89 4.88 0.22
N CYS A 79 -22.73 5.29 -0.71
CA CYS A 79 -23.22 4.41 -1.78
C CYS A 79 -22.03 3.88 -2.61
N LYS A 80 -22.16 2.64 -3.12
CA LYS A 80 -21.08 1.96 -3.86
C LYS A 80 -20.55 2.81 -5.02
N ASP A 81 -21.46 3.46 -5.73
CA ASP A 81 -21.19 4.20 -6.97
C ASP A 81 -20.94 5.70 -6.73
N GLU A 82 -21.03 6.15 -5.47
CA GLU A 82 -20.75 7.54 -5.12
C GLU A 82 -19.25 7.82 -5.21
N LYS A 83 -18.92 8.85 -6.00
CA LYS A 83 -17.55 9.30 -6.22
C LYS A 83 -17.19 10.37 -5.20
N PHE A 84 -15.96 10.31 -4.69
CA PHE A 84 -15.46 11.33 -3.77
C PHE A 84 -14.99 12.55 -4.57
N SER A 85 -15.90 13.48 -4.86
CA SER A 85 -15.61 14.78 -5.49
C SER A 85 -15.17 15.83 -4.47
N GLN A 86 -14.59 16.92 -4.92
CA GLN A 86 -14.23 18.05 -4.05
C GLN A 86 -15.40 18.46 -3.13
N GLY A 87 -15.09 18.76 -1.86
CA GLY A 87 -16.10 19.10 -0.84
C GLY A 87 -16.85 17.90 -0.25
N HIS A 88 -16.61 16.69 -0.73
CA HIS A 88 -17.25 15.49 -0.17
C HIS A 88 -16.83 15.27 1.30
N LYS A 89 -17.81 14.93 2.16
CA LYS A 89 -17.64 14.79 3.63
C LYS A 89 -16.50 13.86 4.07
N VAL A 90 -16.14 12.90 3.22
CA VAL A 90 -15.03 11.96 3.47
C VAL A 90 -13.70 12.66 3.68
N PHE A 91 -13.48 13.82 3.03
CA PHE A 91 -12.21 14.54 3.13
C PHE A 91 -12.05 15.23 4.47
N ASN A 92 -13.14 15.55 5.17
CA ASN A 92 -13.08 15.97 6.57
C ASN A 92 -12.59 14.82 7.47
N GLN A 93 -13.07 13.59 7.23
CA GLN A 93 -12.62 12.42 7.99
C GLN A 93 -11.17 12.06 7.67
N MET A 94 -10.79 12.11 6.39
CA MET A 94 -9.43 11.86 5.94
C MET A 94 -8.44 12.90 6.46
N GLY A 95 -8.80 14.18 6.39
CA GLY A 95 -8.01 15.27 6.95
C GLY A 95 -7.75 15.06 8.44
N LYS A 96 -8.79 14.72 9.22
CA LYS A 96 -8.64 14.36 10.64
C LYS A 96 -7.74 13.15 10.87
N ASP A 97 -7.86 12.11 10.03
CA ASP A 97 -7.09 10.89 10.19
C ASP A 97 -5.60 11.08 9.87
N LEU A 98 -5.29 11.94 8.89
CA LEU A 98 -3.93 12.22 8.42
C LEU A 98 -3.30 13.48 9.05
N GLY A 99 -4.09 14.29 9.76
CA GLY A 99 -3.63 15.55 10.37
C GLY A 99 -3.47 16.71 9.36
N ILE A 100 -4.27 16.74 8.29
CA ILE A 100 -4.21 17.75 7.22
C ILE A 100 -5.58 18.39 6.96
N SER A 101 -5.61 19.45 6.17
CA SER A 101 -6.88 20.08 5.77
C SER A 101 -7.71 19.16 4.86
N ALA A 102 -9.02 19.40 4.77
CA ALA A 102 -9.89 18.65 3.86
C ALA A 102 -9.51 18.87 2.39
N ASP A 103 -9.04 20.07 2.03
CA ASP A 103 -8.60 20.36 0.67
C ASP A 103 -7.31 19.61 0.32
N ASP A 104 -6.37 19.52 1.26
CA ASP A 104 -5.14 18.73 1.08
C ASP A 104 -5.43 17.22 1.03
N ALA A 105 -6.42 16.76 1.80
CA ALA A 105 -6.89 15.38 1.73
C ALA A 105 -7.53 15.07 0.37
N TYR A 106 -8.31 16.00 -0.20
CA TYR A 106 -8.87 15.86 -1.54
C TYR A 106 -7.77 15.80 -2.61
N GLU A 107 -6.76 16.67 -2.51
CA GLU A 107 -5.61 16.69 -3.42
C GLU A 107 -4.82 15.38 -3.35
N PHE A 108 -4.48 14.94 -2.14
CA PHE A 108 -3.82 13.67 -1.88
C PHE A 108 -4.60 12.49 -2.48
N TRP A 109 -5.91 12.43 -2.26
CA TRP A 109 -6.76 11.37 -2.80
C TRP A 109 -6.78 11.35 -4.33
N THR A 110 -6.89 12.53 -4.94
CA THR A 110 -6.99 12.70 -6.38
C THR A 110 -5.68 12.31 -7.07
N CYS A 111 -4.55 12.67 -6.47
CA CYS A 111 -3.24 12.35 -7.02
C CYS A 111 -2.82 10.91 -6.73
N TRP A 112 -2.86 10.49 -5.47
CA TRP A 112 -2.38 9.17 -5.06
C TRP A 112 -3.39 8.07 -5.32
N ARG A 113 -4.50 8.02 -4.57
CA ARG A 113 -5.45 6.89 -4.69
C ARG A 113 -5.99 6.78 -6.11
N ASN A 114 -6.49 7.87 -6.70
CA ASN A 114 -7.10 7.82 -8.03
C ASN A 114 -6.05 7.61 -9.13
N GLY A 115 -4.83 8.13 -8.99
CA GLY A 115 -3.73 7.84 -9.90
C GLY A 115 -3.38 6.36 -9.89
N LEU A 116 -3.13 5.79 -8.71
CA LEU A 116 -2.79 4.39 -8.52
C LEU A 116 -3.87 3.46 -9.08
N ALA A 117 -5.15 3.77 -8.87
CA ALA A 117 -6.26 2.98 -9.39
C ALA A 117 -6.34 2.97 -10.93
N HIS A 118 -5.83 4.00 -11.61
CA HIS A 118 -5.94 4.14 -13.06
C HIS A 118 -4.67 3.68 -13.80
N GLN A 119 -3.49 3.97 -13.26
CA GLN A 119 -2.21 3.77 -13.95
C GLN A 119 -1.15 3.09 -13.08
N GLY A 120 -1.48 2.68 -11.85
CA GLY A 120 -0.52 2.15 -10.89
C GLY A 120 0.50 3.18 -10.39
N MET A 121 0.29 4.47 -10.68
CA MET A 121 1.21 5.57 -10.35
C MET A 121 0.44 6.80 -9.87
N PRO A 122 0.98 7.62 -8.94
CA PRO A 122 0.38 8.90 -8.57
C PRO A 122 0.30 9.84 -9.77
N LYS A 123 -0.74 10.69 -9.81
CA LYS A 123 -0.81 11.81 -10.75
C LYS A 123 0.10 12.94 -10.29
N ILE A 124 0.52 13.76 -11.25
CA ILE A 124 1.15 15.04 -10.98
C ILE A 124 0.11 15.95 -10.32
N SER A 125 0.52 16.65 -9.27
CA SER A 125 -0.26 17.69 -8.62
C SER A 125 0.17 19.05 -9.15
N ASP A 126 -0.80 19.93 -9.39
CA ASP A 126 -0.54 21.34 -9.70
C ASP A 126 -0.17 22.14 -8.43
N LYS A 127 -0.41 21.57 -7.25
CA LYS A 127 -0.22 22.21 -5.94
C LYS A 127 1.06 21.77 -5.25
N TYR A 128 1.43 20.49 -5.36
CA TYR A 128 2.50 19.89 -4.56
C TYR A 128 3.51 19.05 -5.34
N HIS A 129 4.77 19.15 -4.93
CA HIS A 129 5.78 18.14 -5.14
C HIS A 129 5.63 17.02 -4.10
N TRP A 130 5.57 15.77 -4.57
CA TRP A 130 5.35 14.62 -3.72
C TRP A 130 6.66 14.05 -3.18
N GLY A 131 6.74 13.90 -1.86
CA GLY A 131 7.82 13.21 -1.16
C GLY A 131 7.31 11.98 -0.41
N MET A 132 8.19 11.00 -0.21
CA MET A 132 7.91 9.84 0.64
C MET A 132 9.15 9.52 1.47
N THR A 133 9.00 9.47 2.79
CA THR A 133 10.08 9.07 3.71
C THR A 133 9.51 8.37 4.93
N GLY A 134 10.18 7.29 5.37
CA GLY A 134 9.83 6.61 6.62
C GLY A 134 10.38 7.30 7.88
N GLU A 135 11.23 8.32 7.73
CA GLU A 135 12.02 8.88 8.83
C GLU A 135 11.30 10.00 9.60
N GLN A 136 10.32 10.65 8.98
CA GLN A 136 9.60 11.75 9.62
C GLN A 136 8.62 11.23 10.69
N PRO A 137 8.39 11.96 11.80
CA PRO A 137 7.52 11.51 12.88
C PRO A 137 6.02 11.69 12.58
N GLU A 138 5.67 12.41 11.53
CA GLU A 138 4.29 12.76 11.16
C GLU A 138 3.78 11.87 10.02
N LEU A 139 2.48 11.54 10.04
CA LEU A 139 1.81 10.82 8.93
C LEU A 139 2.03 11.53 7.60
N VAL A 140 1.87 12.85 7.63
CA VAL A 140 2.06 13.77 6.52
C VAL A 140 2.71 15.02 7.04
N ARG A 141 3.68 15.55 6.29
CA ARG A 141 4.26 16.88 6.50
C ARG A 141 4.10 17.69 5.24
N ILE A 142 3.49 18.86 5.35
CA ILE A 142 3.34 19.81 4.25
C ILE A 142 4.20 21.03 4.57
N ASP A 143 5.19 21.32 3.72
CA ASP A 143 6.02 22.51 3.81
C ASP A 143 6.03 23.20 2.45
N ARG A 144 5.50 24.43 2.41
CA ARG A 144 5.29 25.22 1.18
C ARG A 144 4.56 24.42 0.09
N ASP A 145 5.30 24.03 -0.94
CA ASP A 145 4.85 23.28 -2.12
C ASP A 145 5.24 21.80 -2.05
N THR A 146 5.72 21.29 -0.92
CA THR A 146 6.12 19.89 -0.77
C THR A 146 5.18 19.16 0.18
N PHE A 147 4.59 18.05 -0.29
CA PHE A 147 3.76 17.15 0.51
C PHE A 147 4.50 15.84 0.71
N THR A 148 5.00 15.60 1.93
CA THR A 148 5.80 14.42 2.26
C THR A 148 5.00 13.43 3.11
N ILE A 149 4.94 12.19 2.65
CA ILE A 149 4.18 11.10 3.29
C ILE A 149 5.11 10.18 4.08
N ASN A 150 4.70 9.79 5.29
CA ASN A 150 5.26 8.62 5.96
C ASN A 150 4.39 7.38 5.68
N PRO A 151 4.84 6.47 4.80
CA PRO A 151 4.04 5.31 4.38
C PRO A 151 3.84 4.31 5.53
N TRP A 152 4.79 4.22 6.45
CA TRP A 152 4.74 3.28 7.58
C TRP A 152 3.77 3.75 8.65
N LEU A 153 3.78 5.03 9.00
CA LEU A 153 2.81 5.58 9.93
C LEU A 153 1.39 5.51 9.35
N ILE A 154 1.24 5.80 8.05
CA ILE A 154 -0.05 5.68 7.37
C ILE A 154 -0.53 4.22 7.36
N ARG A 155 0.37 3.26 7.10
CA ARG A 155 0.07 1.83 7.23
C ARG A 155 -0.50 1.52 8.60
N GLU A 156 0.20 1.87 9.68
CA GLU A 156 -0.27 1.57 11.03
C GLU A 156 -1.64 2.21 11.31
N LYS A 157 -1.84 3.46 10.91
CA LYS A 157 -3.13 4.16 11.06
C LYS A 157 -4.26 3.42 10.36
N ILE A 158 -4.04 2.98 9.12
CA ILE A 158 -5.06 2.30 8.31
C ILE A 158 -5.29 0.89 8.82
N LEU A 159 -4.25 0.10 9.08
CA LEU A 159 -4.39 -1.26 9.60
C LEU A 159 -5.14 -1.27 10.93
N ASN A 160 -4.83 -0.36 11.85
CA ASN A 160 -5.58 -0.21 13.10
C ASN A 160 -7.07 0.05 12.87
N LYS A 161 -7.44 0.83 11.85
CA LYS A 161 -8.86 1.07 11.50
C LYS A 161 -9.53 -0.17 10.92
N VAL A 162 -8.82 -0.86 10.02
CA VAL A 162 -9.28 -2.09 9.36
C VAL A 162 -9.52 -3.19 10.39
N GLU A 163 -8.59 -3.36 11.33
CA GLU A 163 -8.69 -4.36 12.40
C GLU A 163 -9.82 -4.09 13.39
N ASN A 164 -9.98 -2.84 13.80
CA ASN A 164 -11.05 -2.45 14.72
C ASN A 164 -12.45 -2.49 14.07
N LYS A 165 -12.50 -2.67 12.74
CA LYS A 165 -13.74 -2.76 11.97
C LYS A 165 -13.79 -3.99 11.07
N LYS A 166 -13.23 -5.14 11.51
CA LYS A 166 -13.19 -6.39 10.71
C LYS A 166 -14.53 -6.84 10.13
N GLN A 167 -15.67 -6.43 10.70
CA GLN A 167 -17.01 -6.72 10.18
C GLN A 167 -17.32 -6.07 8.82
N ILE A 168 -16.65 -4.97 8.44
CA ILE A 168 -16.92 -4.30 7.15
C ILE A 168 -16.52 -5.16 5.94
N TRP A 169 -15.73 -6.21 6.18
CA TRP A 169 -15.24 -7.13 5.17
C TRP A 169 -16.18 -8.30 4.94
N ASP A 170 -17.21 -8.45 5.78
CA ASP A 170 -18.28 -9.40 5.55
C ASP A 170 -19.39 -8.79 4.68
N ASP A 171 -19.01 -8.28 3.52
CA ASP A 171 -19.94 -7.80 2.51
C ASP A 171 -19.83 -8.60 1.21
N GLU A 172 -20.84 -8.48 0.36
CA GLU A 172 -20.82 -9.02 -1.01
C GLU A 172 -20.12 -8.08 -2.00
N LEU A 173 -19.77 -6.86 -1.56
CA LEU A 173 -19.23 -5.81 -2.43
C LEU A 173 -17.74 -5.98 -2.75
N ALA A 174 -17.00 -6.80 -2.01
CA ALA A 174 -15.69 -7.28 -2.42
C ALA A 174 -15.58 -8.79 -2.16
N PRO A 175 -15.98 -9.63 -3.12
CA PRO A 175 -15.88 -11.08 -2.95
C PRO A 175 -14.40 -11.46 -2.86
N LEU A 176 -13.97 -11.85 -1.65
CA LEU A 176 -12.69 -12.50 -1.48
C LEU A 176 -12.79 -13.90 -2.11
N MET A 177 -11.76 -14.32 -2.84
CA MET A 177 -11.74 -15.68 -3.38
C MET A 177 -11.83 -16.66 -2.21
N LYS A 178 -12.73 -17.64 -2.30
CA LYS A 178 -12.92 -18.63 -1.22
C LYS A 178 -11.71 -19.55 -1.06
N VAL A 179 -10.93 -19.71 -2.13
CA VAL A 179 -9.75 -20.56 -2.19
C VAL A 179 -8.68 -19.84 -3.02
N PHE A 180 -7.50 -19.65 -2.44
CA PHE A 180 -6.30 -19.26 -3.16
C PHE A 180 -5.28 -20.40 -3.02
N ARG A 181 -4.89 -21.00 -4.13
CA ARG A 181 -3.87 -22.06 -4.16
C ARG A 181 -2.76 -21.61 -5.09
N VAL A 182 -1.54 -21.53 -4.57
CA VAL A 182 -0.35 -21.42 -5.40
C VAL A 182 -0.03 -22.83 -5.88
N THR A 183 -0.35 -23.13 -7.13
CA THR A 183 0.06 -24.39 -7.75
C THR A 183 1.52 -24.28 -8.16
N LYS A 184 2.32 -25.32 -7.90
CA LYS A 184 3.63 -25.42 -8.56
C LYS A 184 3.39 -25.45 -10.08
N PRO A 185 4.21 -24.74 -10.87
CA PRO A 185 4.09 -24.73 -12.33
C PRO A 185 4.20 -26.14 -12.91
#